data_AF-A0A502E0Z5-F1
#
_entry.id   AF-A0A502E0Z5-F1
#
_cell.length_a   1.000
_cell.length_b   1.000
_cell.length_c   1.000
_cell.angle_alpha   90.00
_cell.angle_beta   90.00
_cell.angle_gamma   90.00
#
_symmetry.space_group_name_H-M   'P 1'
#
loop_
_entity.id
_entity.type
_entity.pdbx_description
1 polymer ?
#
loop_
_entity_poly.entity_id
_entity_poly.type
_entity_poly.pdbx_seq_one_letter_code
_entity_poly.pdbx_strand_id
1 'polypeptide(L)'
;MTPSLSAGCVIAVLGAESTGKTELARALATRLAQRGIKATLVPEYLREWCEREARTPRPDEQAGIAAEQTRRIADAARHGVAVADTTALMTAVYSDMLFDDPSLYADALAAQSRYAMTLLTALDLPWVADGLQRDGPHVREPVDGRVRGALGRAGIPFAVVHGRGPERLMNAWTALNLATQAEAPTSRLGTGGDAPTGWRGACDKCSDPVCEHRMFTDLLHQRASKG
;
A
#
# COMPACT_ATOMS: atom_id res chain seq x y z
N MET A 1 4.31 6.62 -19.99
CA MET A 1 3.74 7.82 -19.35
C MET A 1 4.35 7.99 -17.97
N THR A 2 4.45 9.23 -17.48
CA THR A 2 4.96 9.57 -16.14
C THR A 2 3.77 10.11 -15.34
N PRO A 3 3.52 9.64 -14.10
CA PRO A 3 2.41 10.13 -13.29
C PRO A 3 2.63 11.60 -12.92
N SER A 4 1.55 12.38 -12.85
CA SER A 4 1.60 13.77 -12.40
C SER A 4 1.61 13.80 -10.88
N LEU A 5 2.80 13.90 -10.28
CA LEU A 5 2.99 13.94 -8.83
C LEU A 5 3.85 15.15 -8.46
N SER A 6 3.43 15.88 -7.42
CA SER A 6 4.11 17.07 -6.93
C SER A 6 4.64 16.90 -5.51
N ALA A 7 5.39 17.90 -5.04
CA ALA A 7 5.71 17.99 -3.62
C ALA A 7 4.43 17.95 -2.77
N GLY A 8 4.50 17.28 -1.62
CA GLY A 8 3.36 17.02 -0.74
C GLY A 8 2.64 15.70 -1.02
N CYS A 9 2.84 15.08 -2.19
CA CYS A 9 2.24 13.77 -2.47
C CYS A 9 2.92 12.65 -1.67
N VAL A 10 2.11 11.72 -1.18
CA VAL A 10 2.56 10.49 -0.52
C VAL A 10 2.05 9.28 -1.29
N ILE A 11 2.95 8.35 -1.62
CA ILE A 11 2.64 7.01 -2.11
C ILE A 11 2.89 6.04 -0.97
N ALA A 12 1.84 5.44 -0.43
CA ALA A 12 1.93 4.43 0.61
C ALA A 12 2.03 3.03 0.01
N VAL A 13 3.03 2.26 0.46
CA VAL A 13 3.16 0.83 0.14
C VAL A 13 2.83 0.01 1.39
N LEU A 14 1.71 -0.69 1.32
CA LEU A 14 1.17 -1.55 2.38
C LEU A 14 1.24 -3.01 1.96
N GLY A 15 1.07 -3.89 2.94
CA GLY A 15 1.01 -5.33 2.72
C GLY A 15 1.59 -6.12 3.87
N ALA A 16 1.23 -7.39 3.89
CA ALA A 16 1.73 -8.33 4.87
C ALA A 16 3.25 -8.49 4.80
N GLU A 17 3.77 -9.25 5.74
CA GLU A 17 5.18 -9.56 5.78
C GLU A 17 5.70 -10.31 4.55
N SER A 18 6.95 -10.01 4.16
CA SER A 18 7.66 -10.69 3.06
C SER A 18 6.89 -10.71 1.72
N THR A 19 6.17 -9.63 1.41
CA THR A 19 5.45 -9.41 0.14
C THR A 19 6.15 -8.45 -0.83
N GLY A 20 7.42 -8.09 -0.54
CA GLY A 20 8.24 -7.25 -1.42
C GLY A 20 7.94 -5.75 -1.36
N LYS A 21 7.42 -5.25 -0.23
CA LYS A 21 7.13 -3.82 -0.03
C LYS A 21 8.38 -2.95 -0.17
N THR A 22 9.45 -3.32 0.51
CA THR A 22 10.71 -2.56 0.54
C THR A 22 11.34 -2.47 -0.84
N GLU A 23 11.38 -3.57 -1.57
CA GLU A 23 11.88 -3.62 -2.93
C GLU A 23 11.01 -2.76 -3.87
N LEU A 24 9.69 -2.86 -3.75
CA LEU A 24 8.76 -2.07 -4.56
C LEU A 24 8.90 -0.57 -4.28
N ALA A 25 8.93 -0.16 -3.01
CA ALA A 25 9.05 1.23 -2.61
C ALA A 25 10.38 1.84 -3.09
N ARG A 26 11.49 1.10 -2.94
CA ARG A 26 12.80 1.51 -3.45
C ARG A 26 12.80 1.65 -4.98
N ALA A 27 12.20 0.69 -5.68
CA ALA A 27 12.10 0.70 -7.13
C ALA A 27 11.23 1.87 -7.64
N LEU A 28 10.13 2.18 -6.95
CA LEU A 28 9.29 3.34 -7.24
C LEU A 28 10.03 4.66 -7.04
N ALA A 29 10.69 4.86 -5.90
CA ALA A 29 11.47 6.07 -5.63
C ALA A 29 12.56 6.28 -6.69
N THR A 30 13.28 5.21 -7.05
CA THR A 30 14.29 5.23 -8.12
C THR A 30 13.68 5.62 -9.46
N ARG A 31 12.56 5.01 -9.83
CA ARG A 31 11.89 5.29 -11.10
C ARG A 31 11.34 6.72 -11.17
N LEU A 32 10.83 7.26 -10.06
CA LEU A 32 10.40 8.66 -9.98
C LEU A 32 11.59 9.62 -10.20
N ALA A 33 12.72 9.37 -9.53
CA ALA A 33 13.93 10.16 -9.70
C ALA A 33 14.46 10.12 -11.15
N GLN A 34 14.45 8.94 -11.79
CA GLN A 34 14.79 8.77 -13.22
C GLN A 34 13.86 9.56 -14.16
N ARG A 35 12.65 9.90 -13.71
CA ARG A 35 11.69 10.72 -14.44
C ARG A 35 11.75 12.21 -14.07
N GLY A 36 12.75 12.62 -13.29
CA GLY A 36 12.92 14.00 -12.85
C GLY A 36 12.00 14.41 -11.69
N ILE A 37 11.30 13.46 -11.07
CA ILE A 37 10.45 13.72 -9.90
C ILE A 37 11.31 13.53 -8.65
N LYS A 38 11.48 14.58 -7.86
CA LYS A 38 12.16 14.49 -6.56
C LYS A 38 11.33 13.62 -5.62
N ALA A 39 11.84 12.44 -5.32
CA ALA A 39 11.18 11.45 -4.47
C ALA A 39 12.11 11.00 -3.33
N THR A 40 11.55 10.84 -2.14
CA THR A 40 12.24 10.36 -0.95
C THR A 40 11.60 9.07 -0.47
N LEU A 41 12.40 8.01 -0.38
CA LEU A 41 11.98 6.76 0.25
C LEU A 41 11.96 6.96 1.77
N VAL A 42 10.83 6.62 2.40
CA VAL A 42 10.68 6.58 3.86
C VAL A 42 10.63 5.11 4.27
N PRO A 43 11.69 4.56 4.90
CA PRO A 43 11.75 3.17 5.32
C PRO A 43 10.89 2.89 6.57
N GLU A 44 10.82 1.61 6.93
CA GLU A 44 9.98 1.11 8.01
C GLU A 44 10.64 1.42 9.34
N TYR A 45 10.12 2.40 10.08
CA TYR A 45 10.68 2.81 11.37
C TYR A 45 10.67 1.69 12.40
N LEU A 46 9.66 0.82 12.38
CA LEU A 46 9.59 -0.34 13.28
C LEU A 46 10.84 -1.22 13.16
N ARG A 47 11.39 -1.38 11.95
CA ARG A 47 12.61 -2.16 11.71
C ARG A 47 13.81 -1.53 12.40
N GLU A 48 14.03 -0.23 12.18
CA GLU A 48 15.09 0.54 12.86
C GLU A 48 14.93 0.52 14.38
N TRP A 49 13.68 0.58 14.86
CA TRP A 49 13.38 0.51 16.29
C TRP A 49 13.77 -0.85 16.86
N CYS A 50 13.39 -1.96 16.22
CA CYS A 50 13.72 -3.30 16.72
C CYS A 50 15.23 -3.58 16.66
N GLU A 51 15.93 -3.09 15.63
CA GLU A 51 17.39 -3.21 15.53
C GLU A 51 18.09 -2.48 16.67
N ARG A 52 17.62 -1.27 17.01
CA ARG A 52 18.19 -0.47 18.10
C ARG A 52 17.89 -1.08 19.48
N GLU A 53 16.68 -1.55 19.71
CA GLU A 53 16.24 -2.09 21.01
C GLU A 53 16.57 -3.58 21.18
N ALA A 54 16.97 -4.26 20.10
CA ALA A 54 17.24 -5.70 20.03
C ALA A 54 16.06 -6.58 20.51
N ARG A 55 14.82 -6.13 20.32
CA ARG A 55 13.58 -6.83 20.69
C ARG A 55 12.38 -6.32 19.89
N THR A 56 11.24 -7.01 20.03
CA THR A 56 9.95 -6.51 19.53
C THR A 56 9.34 -5.47 20.49
N PRO A 57 8.49 -4.55 20.00
CA PRO A 57 7.84 -3.55 20.84
C PRO A 57 6.75 -4.16 21.72
N ARG A 58 6.59 -3.57 22.91
CA ARG A 58 5.46 -3.83 23.81
C ARG A 58 4.21 -3.07 23.34
N PRO A 59 3.01 -3.41 23.83
CA PRO A 59 1.77 -2.70 23.47
C PRO A 59 1.86 -1.17 23.67
N ASP A 60 2.43 -0.73 24.80
CA ASP A 60 2.59 0.69 25.15
C ASP A 60 3.51 1.48 24.20
N GLU A 61 4.31 0.79 23.38
CA GLU A 61 5.29 1.39 22.48
C GLU A 61 4.74 1.55 21.04
N GLN A 62 3.65 0.88 20.71
CA GLN A 62 3.07 0.86 19.35
C GLN A 62 2.64 2.25 18.88
N ALA A 63 2.00 3.04 19.76
CA ALA A 63 1.54 4.39 19.45
C ALA A 63 2.70 5.32 19.05
N GLY A 64 3.82 5.26 19.78
CA GLY A 64 5.01 6.08 19.47
C GLY A 64 5.62 5.71 18.12
N ILE A 65 5.67 4.41 17.79
CA ILE A 65 6.19 3.91 16.51
C ILE A 65 5.29 4.37 15.35
N ALA A 66 3.97 4.26 15.50
CA ALA A 66 3.00 4.71 14.50
C ALA A 66 3.08 6.22 14.25
N ALA A 67 3.20 7.01 15.32
CA ALA A 67 3.33 8.46 15.25
C ALA A 67 4.64 8.89 14.55
N GLU A 68 5.76 8.24 14.88
CA GLU A 68 7.05 8.54 14.26
C GLU A 68 7.08 8.17 12.77
N GLN A 69 6.50 7.03 12.37
CA GLN A 69 6.35 6.68 10.95
C GLN A 69 5.58 7.78 10.21
N THR A 70 4.44 8.21 10.77
CA THR A 70 3.61 9.27 10.18
C THR A 70 4.36 10.60 10.09
N ARG A 71 5.12 10.98 11.12
CA ARG A 71 5.93 12.20 11.14
C ARG A 71 7.01 12.18 10.05
N ARG A 72 7.73 11.06 9.88
CA ARG A 72 8.77 10.90 8.84
C ARG A 72 8.20 10.99 7.43
N ILE A 73 7.03 10.39 7.20
CA ILE A 73 6.31 10.49 5.93
C ILE A 73 5.96 11.96 5.62
N ALA A 74 5.38 12.67 6.59
CA ALA A 74 5.02 14.07 6.42
C ALA A 74 6.24 14.97 6.18
N ASP A 75 7.36 14.70 6.85
CA ASP A 75 8.62 15.43 6.64
C ASP A 75 9.19 15.24 5.24
N ALA A 76 9.27 13.99 4.78
CA ALA A 76 9.73 13.69 3.42
C ALA A 76 8.84 14.35 2.35
N ALA A 77 7.52 14.36 2.55
CA ALA A 77 6.56 14.94 1.63
C ALA A 77 6.70 16.47 1.51
N ARG A 78 7.22 17.18 2.51
CA ARG A 78 7.48 18.64 2.42
C ARG A 78 8.46 19.00 1.32
N HIS A 79 9.35 18.08 0.95
CA HIS A 79 10.47 18.35 0.06
C HIS A 79 10.35 17.71 -1.33
N GLY A 80 9.27 16.96 -1.58
CA GLY A 80 9.06 16.19 -2.81
C GLY A 80 7.95 15.16 -2.63
N VAL A 81 7.98 14.09 -3.42
CA VAL A 81 7.09 12.94 -3.26
C VAL A 81 7.67 12.01 -2.18
N ALA A 82 6.89 11.65 -1.17
CA ALA A 82 7.27 10.60 -0.23
C ALA A 82 6.80 9.24 -0.75
N VAL A 83 7.70 8.25 -0.79
CA VAL A 83 7.36 6.84 -1.03
C VAL A 83 7.55 6.11 0.28
N ALA A 84 6.45 5.71 0.93
CA ALA A 84 6.46 5.17 2.28
C ALA A 84 6.36 3.64 2.29
N ASP A 85 7.41 2.99 2.79
CA ASP A 85 7.41 1.58 3.20
C ASP A 85 7.60 1.54 4.72
N THR A 86 6.58 1.49 5.55
CA THR A 86 5.15 1.39 5.29
C THR A 86 4.45 2.59 5.95
N THR A 87 3.21 2.46 6.43
CA THR A 87 2.50 3.51 7.17
C THR A 87 2.06 3.03 8.56
N ALA A 88 1.59 3.96 9.39
CA ALA A 88 1.02 3.67 10.71
C ALA A 88 -0.13 2.65 10.67
N LEU A 89 -0.79 2.46 9.52
CA LEU A 89 -1.85 1.46 9.37
C LEU A 89 -1.33 0.04 9.57
N MET A 90 -0.11 -0.28 9.14
CA MET A 90 0.47 -1.59 9.41
C MET A 90 0.72 -1.80 10.90
N THR A 91 1.24 -0.79 11.61
CA THR A 91 1.41 -0.84 13.06
C THR A 91 0.07 -1.03 13.78
N ALA A 92 -0.98 -0.32 13.36
CA ALA A 92 -2.32 -0.49 13.92
C ALA A 92 -2.87 -1.91 13.72
N VAL A 93 -2.71 -2.48 12.52
CA VAL A 93 -3.14 -3.86 12.22
C VAL A 93 -2.42 -4.88 13.10
N TYR A 94 -1.10 -4.75 13.27
CA TYR A 94 -0.34 -5.65 14.13
C TYR A 94 -0.63 -5.45 15.62
N SER A 95 -0.88 -4.21 16.08
CA SER A 95 -1.28 -3.95 17.47
C SER A 95 -2.59 -4.67 17.82
N ASP A 96 -3.58 -4.54 16.94
CA ASP A 96 -4.87 -5.22 17.05
C ASP A 96 -4.74 -6.75 16.96
N MET A 97 -3.86 -7.28 16.10
CA MET A 97 -3.64 -8.73 15.99
C MET A 97 -2.95 -9.34 17.21
N LEU A 98 -1.94 -8.67 17.74
CA LEU A 98 -1.05 -9.22 18.77
C LEU A 98 -1.53 -8.89 20.19
N PHE A 99 -2.22 -7.76 20.36
CA PHE A 99 -2.54 -7.19 21.67
C PHE A 99 -4.01 -6.83 21.86
N ASP A 100 -4.88 -7.14 20.88
CA ASP A 100 -6.31 -6.78 20.91
C ASP A 100 -6.52 -5.26 21.10
N ASP A 101 -5.62 -4.47 20.52
CA ASP A 101 -5.62 -3.02 20.61
C ASP A 101 -6.00 -2.35 19.28
N PRO A 102 -7.29 -1.97 19.11
CA PRO A 102 -7.75 -1.25 17.94
C PRO A 102 -7.55 0.27 18.04
N SER A 103 -6.96 0.80 19.13
CA SER A 103 -6.99 2.24 19.40
C SER A 103 -6.21 3.06 18.36
N LEU A 104 -5.25 2.44 17.67
CA LEU A 104 -4.39 3.10 16.70
C LEU A 104 -5.04 3.30 15.31
N TYR A 105 -6.15 2.61 15.01
CA TYR A 105 -6.75 2.68 13.67
C TYR A 105 -7.23 4.09 13.31
N ALA A 106 -7.81 4.83 14.25
CA ALA A 106 -8.41 6.13 13.98
C ALA A 106 -7.37 7.12 13.40
N ASP A 107 -6.25 7.30 14.09
CA ASP A 107 -5.18 8.19 13.65
C ASP A 107 -4.46 7.65 12.41
N ALA A 108 -4.22 6.34 12.35
CA ALA A 108 -3.57 5.70 11.21
C ALA A 108 -4.40 5.88 9.92
N LEU A 109 -5.71 5.69 9.98
CA LEU A 109 -6.62 5.85 8.84
C LEU A 109 -6.80 7.33 8.48
N ALA A 110 -6.86 8.23 9.47
CA ALA A 110 -6.92 9.67 9.22
C ALA A 110 -5.67 10.22 8.54
N ALA A 111 -4.49 9.65 8.83
CA ALA A 111 -3.27 9.93 8.09
C ALA A 111 -3.31 9.30 6.69
N GLN A 112 -3.71 8.03 6.59
CA GLN A 112 -3.78 7.28 5.33
C GLN A 112 -4.71 7.93 4.29
N SER A 113 -5.84 8.50 4.73
CA SER A 113 -6.82 9.14 3.84
C SER A 113 -6.30 10.41 3.16
N ARG A 114 -5.16 10.95 3.59
CA ARG A 114 -4.51 12.12 3.01
C ARG A 114 -3.48 11.77 1.94
N TYR A 115 -3.13 10.49 1.81
CA TYR A 115 -2.12 10.05 0.86
C TYR A 115 -2.71 9.97 -0.55
N ALA A 116 -1.90 10.34 -1.55
CA ALA A 116 -2.34 10.40 -2.94
C ALA A 116 -2.60 9.00 -3.52
N MET A 117 -1.87 7.99 -3.03
CA MET A 117 -2.07 6.61 -3.47
C MET A 117 -1.75 5.62 -2.37
N THR A 118 -2.59 4.58 -2.26
CA THR A 118 -2.32 3.39 -1.46
C THR A 118 -2.11 2.20 -2.38
N LEU A 119 -0.92 1.60 -2.32
CA LEU A 119 -0.57 0.37 -3.03
C LEU A 119 -0.49 -0.78 -2.03
N LEU A 120 -1.28 -1.83 -2.25
CA LEU A 120 -1.27 -3.05 -1.44
C LEU A 120 -0.56 -4.17 -2.18
N THR A 121 0.59 -4.64 -1.69
CA THR A 121 1.31 -5.75 -2.34
C THR A 121 0.56 -7.07 -2.19
N ALA A 122 0.35 -7.79 -3.27
CA ALA A 122 -0.29 -9.10 -3.26
C ALA A 122 0.57 -10.20 -2.61
N LEU A 123 -0.09 -11.34 -2.29
CA LEU A 123 0.49 -12.52 -1.63
C LEU A 123 1.07 -13.58 -2.61
N ASP A 124 1.45 -13.17 -3.81
CA ASP A 124 1.93 -13.98 -4.94
C ASP A 124 3.45 -14.25 -4.95
N LEU A 125 4.16 -13.75 -3.94
CA LEU A 125 5.58 -14.06 -3.68
C LEU A 125 5.73 -15.23 -2.70
N PRO A 126 6.73 -16.11 -2.90
CA PRO A 126 7.08 -17.10 -1.88
C PRO A 126 7.47 -16.38 -0.58
N TRP A 127 7.03 -16.91 0.56
CA TRP A 127 7.42 -16.37 1.85
C TRP A 127 8.91 -16.62 2.08
N VAL A 128 9.58 -15.61 2.64
CA VAL A 128 10.98 -15.68 3.03
C VAL A 128 11.07 -15.17 4.46
N ALA A 129 11.76 -15.92 5.33
CA ALA A 129 12.05 -15.48 6.69
C ALA A 129 12.94 -14.24 6.65
N ASP A 130 12.51 -13.13 7.25
CA ASP A 130 13.28 -11.89 7.35
C ASP A 130 13.33 -11.45 8.82
N GLY A 131 14.36 -11.90 9.54
CA GLY A 131 14.69 -11.45 10.89
C GLY A 131 13.78 -11.96 12.04
N LEU A 132 13.86 -11.26 13.18
CA LEU A 132 13.24 -11.62 14.46
C LEU A 132 11.73 -11.29 14.57
N GLN A 133 11.15 -10.64 13.57
CA GLN A 133 9.88 -9.91 13.71
C GLN A 133 8.65 -10.66 13.19
N ARG A 134 8.80 -11.90 12.71
CA ARG A 134 7.84 -12.47 11.75
C ARG A 134 7.32 -13.85 12.15
N ASP A 135 5.99 -13.95 12.26
CA ASP A 135 5.26 -15.11 12.78
C ASP A 135 5.11 -16.25 11.74
N GLY A 136 5.46 -16.02 10.47
CA GLY A 136 5.51 -17.06 9.45
C GLY A 136 4.48 -16.89 8.31
N PRO A 137 4.46 -17.78 7.31
CA PRO A 137 3.63 -17.60 6.11
C PRO A 137 2.12 -17.53 6.38
N HIS A 138 1.66 -18.12 7.49
CA HIS A 138 0.26 -18.25 7.85
C HIS A 138 -0.40 -16.93 8.31
N VAL A 139 0.39 -15.94 8.76
CA VAL A 139 -0.17 -14.64 9.18
C VAL A 139 -0.43 -13.68 8.01
N ARG A 140 0.07 -13.99 6.80
CA ARG A 140 -0.04 -13.07 5.66
C ARG A 140 -1.48 -12.83 5.21
N GLU A 141 -2.30 -13.89 5.16
CA GLU A 141 -3.71 -13.78 4.76
C GLU A 141 -4.56 -13.01 5.79
N PRO A 142 -4.47 -13.31 7.10
CA PRO A 142 -5.13 -12.50 8.13
C PRO A 142 -4.74 -11.01 8.09
N VAL A 143 -3.44 -10.71 7.93
CA VAL A 143 -2.96 -9.32 7.83
C VAL A 143 -3.53 -8.63 6.60
N ASP A 144 -3.47 -9.27 5.42
CA ASP A 144 -4.03 -8.71 4.18
C ASP A 144 -5.54 -8.43 4.32
N GLY A 145 -6.29 -9.39 4.88
CA GLY A 145 -7.72 -9.24 5.16
C GLY A 145 -8.04 -8.07 6.10
N ARG A 146 -7.25 -7.89 7.18
CA ARG A 146 -7.43 -6.76 8.10
C ARG A 146 -7.11 -5.41 7.44
N VAL A 147 -6.03 -5.34 6.65
CA VAL A 147 -5.69 -4.11 5.90
C VAL A 147 -6.79 -3.75 4.92
N ARG A 148 -7.24 -4.70 4.08
CA ARG A 148 -8.34 -4.48 3.12
C ARG A 148 -9.63 -4.09 3.84
N GLY A 149 -9.96 -4.76 4.93
CA GLY A 149 -11.13 -4.45 5.75
C GLY A 149 -11.06 -3.04 6.36
N ALA A 150 -9.92 -2.63 6.89
CA ALA A 150 -9.73 -1.30 7.47
C ALA A 150 -9.84 -0.20 6.40
N LEU A 151 -9.17 -0.36 5.26
CA LEU A 151 -9.25 0.56 4.13
C LEU A 151 -10.67 0.65 3.57
N GLY A 152 -11.33 -0.49 3.38
CA GLY A 152 -12.70 -0.57 2.87
C GLY A 152 -13.71 0.11 3.80
N ARG A 153 -13.64 -0.15 5.11
CA ARG A 153 -14.50 0.52 6.11
C ARG A 153 -14.27 2.04 6.15
N ALA A 154 -13.05 2.49 5.92
CA ALA A 154 -12.70 3.91 5.87
C ALA A 154 -12.99 4.57 4.51
N GLY A 155 -13.41 3.81 3.50
CA GLY A 155 -13.60 4.32 2.13
C GLY A 155 -12.31 4.79 1.46
N ILE A 156 -11.15 4.29 1.89
CA ILE A 156 -9.85 4.67 1.34
C ILE A 156 -9.55 3.78 0.13
N PRO A 157 -9.41 4.35 -1.09
CA PRO A 157 -9.09 3.58 -2.27
C PRO A 157 -7.66 3.05 -2.21
N PHE A 158 -7.46 1.83 -2.72
CA PHE A 158 -6.16 1.22 -2.87
C PHE A 158 -6.09 0.39 -4.16
N ALA A 159 -4.88 0.20 -4.68
CA ALA A 159 -4.62 -0.70 -5.79
C ALA A 159 -3.79 -1.89 -5.33
N VAL A 160 -4.24 -3.11 -5.64
CA VAL A 160 -3.47 -4.32 -5.38
C VAL A 160 -2.40 -4.48 -6.45
N VAL A 161 -1.15 -4.69 -6.03
CA VAL A 161 0.01 -4.81 -6.92
C VAL A 161 0.52 -6.26 -6.92
N HIS A 162 0.36 -6.91 -8.07
CA HIS A 162 0.85 -8.27 -8.34
C HIS A 162 2.16 -8.24 -9.17
N GLY A 163 2.77 -9.40 -9.33
CA GLY A 163 3.91 -9.65 -10.22
C GLY A 163 5.23 -9.81 -9.48
N ARG A 164 6.31 -10.12 -10.21
CA ARG A 164 7.65 -10.30 -9.62
C ARG A 164 8.67 -9.36 -10.25
N GLY A 165 9.61 -8.87 -9.45
CA GLY A 165 10.71 -8.02 -9.93
C GLY A 165 10.21 -6.84 -10.78
N PRO A 166 10.71 -6.65 -12.02
CA PRO A 166 10.31 -5.53 -12.89
C PRO A 166 8.82 -5.46 -13.23
N GLU A 167 8.12 -6.59 -13.31
CA GLU A 167 6.69 -6.64 -13.62
C GLU A 167 5.87 -5.98 -12.51
N ARG A 168 6.22 -6.24 -11.24
CA ARG A 168 5.55 -5.62 -10.08
C ARG A 168 5.68 -4.10 -10.12
N LEU A 169 6.87 -3.59 -10.45
CA LEU A 169 7.11 -2.17 -10.61
C LEU A 169 6.24 -1.58 -11.74
N MET A 170 6.12 -2.29 -12.87
CA MET A 170 5.27 -1.85 -13.98
C MET A 170 3.79 -1.80 -13.61
N ASN A 171 3.29 -2.78 -12.85
CA ASN A 171 1.91 -2.82 -12.37
C ASN A 171 1.63 -1.64 -11.42
N ALA A 172 2.51 -1.41 -10.44
CA ALA A 172 2.43 -0.24 -9.56
C ALA A 172 2.49 1.07 -10.34
N TRP A 173 3.39 1.18 -11.32
CA TRP A 173 3.51 2.37 -12.17
C TRP A 173 2.25 2.61 -12.99
N THR A 174 1.62 1.57 -13.50
CA THR A 174 0.36 1.67 -14.25
C THR A 174 -0.75 2.18 -13.35
N ALA A 175 -0.88 1.63 -12.14
CA ALA A 175 -1.86 2.10 -11.15
C ALA A 175 -1.66 3.59 -10.81
N LEU A 176 -0.41 4.04 -10.63
CA LEU A 176 -0.10 5.46 -10.38
C LEU A 176 -0.51 6.37 -11.55
N ASN A 177 -0.28 5.94 -12.79
CA ASN A 177 -0.68 6.73 -13.96
C ASN A 177 -2.21 6.83 -14.07
N LEU A 178 -2.93 5.74 -13.79
CA LEU A 178 -4.40 5.76 -13.83
C LEU A 178 -4.99 6.67 -12.76
N ALA A 179 -4.46 6.61 -11.52
CA ALA A 179 -4.91 7.46 -10.43
C ALA A 179 -4.70 8.95 -10.73
N THR A 180 -3.51 9.32 -11.19
CA THR A 180 -3.18 10.74 -11.48
C THR A 180 -3.88 11.30 -12.72
N GLN A 181 -4.39 10.45 -13.63
CA GLN A 181 -5.19 10.88 -14.78
C GLN A 181 -6.65 11.14 -14.41
N ALA A 182 -7.20 10.41 -13.44
CA ALA A 182 -8.57 10.60 -12.99
C ALA A 182 -8.77 11.93 -12.23
N GLU A 183 -7.69 12.52 -11.70
CA GLU A 183 -7.70 13.79 -10.98
C GLU A 183 -7.49 15.02 -11.89
N ALA A 184 -7.19 14.84 -13.18
CA ALA A 184 -6.98 15.97 -14.09
C ALA A 184 -8.32 16.70 -14.36
N PRO A 185 -8.37 18.05 -14.27
CA PRO A 185 -9.62 18.79 -14.48
C PRO A 185 -10.02 18.68 -15.95
N THR A 186 -11.13 17.98 -16.20
CA THR A 186 -11.83 18.06 -17.48
C THR A 186 -12.27 19.49 -17.69
N SER A 187 -11.70 20.14 -18.72
CA SER A 187 -12.11 21.49 -19.08
C SER A 187 -13.59 21.48 -19.46
N ARG A 188 -14.34 22.39 -18.81
CA ARG A 188 -15.76 22.61 -19.03
C ARG A 188 -16.01 23.01 -20.48
N LEU A 189 -16.88 22.27 -21.18
CA LEU A 189 -17.76 22.76 -22.24
C LEU A 189 -18.81 21.68 -22.52
N GLY A 190 -20.10 22.01 -22.30
CA GLY A 190 -21.22 21.20 -22.76
C GLY A 190 -22.33 21.03 -21.73
N THR A 191 -23.45 21.68 -22.01
CA THR A 191 -24.71 21.76 -21.25
C THR A 191 -25.48 20.44 -21.12
N GLY A 192 -26.05 20.21 -19.93
CA GLY A 192 -27.34 19.52 -19.77
C GLY A 192 -27.31 18.10 -19.20
N GLY A 193 -27.94 17.93 -18.04
CA GLY A 193 -28.58 16.68 -17.62
C GLY A 193 -27.68 15.61 -16.97
N ASP A 194 -28.03 15.29 -15.72
CA ASP A 194 -27.57 14.16 -14.90
C ASP A 194 -26.10 14.11 -14.45
N ALA A 195 -25.94 14.11 -13.13
CA ALA A 195 -24.68 13.98 -12.42
C ALA A 195 -23.99 12.65 -12.77
N PRO A 196 -22.74 12.66 -13.29
CA PRO A 196 -22.01 11.42 -13.47
C PRO A 196 -21.37 11.01 -12.14
N THR A 197 -21.82 9.86 -11.67
CA THR A 197 -21.24 9.06 -10.59
C THR A 197 -19.74 8.86 -10.81
N GLY A 198 -18.91 9.51 -9.98
CA GLY A 198 -17.49 9.21 -9.85
C GLY A 198 -17.29 7.79 -9.34
N TRP A 199 -16.36 7.07 -9.97
CA TRP A 199 -15.75 5.80 -9.51
C TRP A 199 -16.71 4.83 -8.82
N ARG A 200 -17.50 4.11 -9.60
CA ARG A 200 -17.83 2.73 -9.23
C ARG A 200 -16.59 1.92 -9.58
N GLY A 201 -15.93 1.41 -8.56
CA GLY A 201 -14.77 0.54 -8.69
C GLY A 201 -15.03 -0.55 -9.74
N ALA A 202 -13.96 -0.98 -10.39
CA ALA A 202 -13.97 -2.21 -11.15
C ALA A 202 -14.35 -3.35 -10.19
N CYS A 203 -15.66 -3.59 -10.13
CA CYS A 203 -16.40 -4.66 -9.47
C CYS A 203 -16.22 -4.73 -7.95
N ASP A 204 -17.31 -4.47 -7.21
CA ASP A 204 -17.49 -4.87 -5.79
C ASP A 204 -17.29 -6.39 -5.53
N LYS A 205 -17.03 -7.19 -6.59
CA LYS A 205 -16.69 -8.62 -6.50
C LYS A 205 -15.26 -8.97 -6.93
N CYS A 206 -14.45 -8.02 -7.40
CA CYS A 206 -13.06 -8.32 -7.81
C CYS A 206 -12.05 -8.20 -6.66
N SER A 207 -12.42 -7.55 -5.55
CA SER A 207 -11.53 -7.39 -4.38
C SER A 207 -11.72 -8.47 -3.30
N ASP A 208 -12.53 -9.49 -3.59
CA ASP A 208 -12.70 -10.68 -2.73
C ASP A 208 -11.52 -11.63 -2.97
N PRO A 209 -10.68 -11.94 -1.95
CA PRO A 209 -9.55 -12.86 -2.06
C PRO A 209 -9.93 -14.24 -2.61
N VAL A 210 -11.16 -14.72 -2.33
CA VAL A 210 -11.66 -16.00 -2.82
C VAL A 210 -11.99 -15.92 -4.32
N CYS A 211 -12.52 -14.78 -4.78
CA CYS A 211 -12.80 -14.54 -6.19
C CYS A 211 -11.50 -14.31 -6.99
N GLU A 212 -10.52 -13.60 -6.43
CA GLU A 212 -9.17 -13.44 -7.00
C GLU A 212 -8.49 -14.81 -7.15
N HIS A 213 -8.46 -15.63 -6.09
CA HIS A 213 -7.82 -16.96 -6.11
C HIS A 213 -8.47 -17.90 -7.13
N ARG A 214 -9.81 -17.90 -7.23
CA ARG A 214 -10.53 -18.72 -8.20
C ARG A 214 -10.27 -18.27 -9.65
N MET A 215 -10.33 -16.96 -9.91
CA MET A 215 -10.08 -16.42 -11.25
C MET A 215 -8.64 -16.71 -11.72
N PHE A 216 -7.64 -16.56 -10.85
CA PHE A 216 -6.26 -16.86 -11.18
C PHE A 216 -6.01 -18.36 -11.36
N THR A 217 -6.63 -19.22 -10.55
CA THR A 217 -6.54 -20.69 -10.69
C THR A 217 -7.13 -21.15 -12.03
N ASP A 218 -8.29 -20.61 -12.41
CA ASP A 218 -8.95 -20.94 -13.67
C ASP A 218 -8.13 -20.48 -14.89
N LEU A 219 -7.49 -19.31 -14.82
CA LEU A 219 -6.60 -18.80 -15.87
C LEU A 219 -5.31 -19.62 -16.02
N LEU A 220 -4.75 -20.14 -14.92
CA LEU A 220 -3.59 -21.02 -14.95
C LEU A 220 -3.95 -22.39 -15.54
N HIS A 221 -5.11 -22.94 -15.22
CA HIS A 221 -5.60 -24.20 -15.79
C HIS A 221 -5.88 -24.11 -17.30
N GLN A 222 -6.45 -23.00 -17.78
CA GLN A 222 -6.71 -22.78 -19.21
C GLN A 222 -5.43 -22.64 -20.06
N ARG A 223 -4.33 -22.17 -19.47
CA ARG A 223 -3.01 -22.13 -20.12
C ARG A 223 -2.34 -23.50 -20.15
N ALA A 224 -2.54 -24.32 -19.12
CA ALA A 224 -2.03 -25.69 -19.07
C ALA A 224 -2.77 -26.66 -20.02
N SER A 225 -4.05 -26.40 -20.33
CA SER A 225 -4.85 -27.23 -21.25
C SER A 225 -4.69 -26.85 -22.74
N LYS A 226 -3.87 -25.84 -23.06
CA LYS A 226 -3.61 -25.36 -24.43
C LYS A 226 -2.15 -25.53 -24.87
N GLY A 227 -1.33 -26.21 -24.06
CA GLY A 227 0.01 -26.70 -24.43
C GLY A 227 -0.03 -28.21 -24.55
#